data_AF-A0A1S3I6X4-F1
#
_entry.id   AF-A0A1S3I6X4-F1
#
_cell.length_a   1.000
_cell.length_b   1.000
_cell.length_c   1.000
_cell.angle_alpha   90.00
_cell.angle_beta   90.00
_cell.angle_gamma   90.00
#
_symmetry.space_group_name_H-M   'P 1'
#
loop_
_entity.id
_entity.type
_entity.pdbx_description
1 polymer ?
#
loop_
_entity_poly.entity_id
_entity_poly.type
_entity_poly.pdbx_seq_one_letter_code
_entity_poly.pdbx_strand_id
1 'polypeptide(L)'
;MVLRSKLVFFCMIWILTGHSVEQSYKRWKSDTNFFNGDNWEGNGNVNCSGNRILFPSGLGPIVYMNQGATFTEMVLPTDGILVLGNDITMPFTSNPVPDPSCAPQDMHFTRTQPKSWFDPSNWCQALHENDDQCGRSTDLLDTEKIPCQYNDVIFPPDKTFYVDLSISAVINVKSLRIGRQNERAVTLQAANVAMTKVRPAYHYINHHHIDQHYYPYHNHIYHYNHANHYNHKINYY
;
A
#
# COMPACT_ATOMS: atom_id res chain seq x y z
N MET A 1 -61.61 -2.01 -10.93
CA MET A 1 -60.62 -2.81 -11.70
C MET A 1 -59.37 -2.02 -12.12
N VAL A 2 -59.44 -0.69 -12.30
CA VAL A 2 -58.31 0.15 -12.75
C VAL A 2 -57.22 0.39 -11.69
N LEU A 3 -57.57 0.40 -10.40
CA LEU A 3 -56.62 0.68 -9.31
C LEU A 3 -55.60 -0.46 -9.07
N ARG A 4 -56.00 -1.72 -9.32
CA ARG A 4 -55.11 -2.89 -9.21
C ARG A 4 -54.03 -2.91 -10.30
N SER A 5 -54.35 -2.42 -11.50
CA SER A 5 -53.41 -2.38 -12.62
C SER A 5 -52.30 -1.33 -12.42
N LYS A 6 -52.63 -0.17 -11.84
CA LYS A 6 -51.66 0.89 -11.56
C LYS A 6 -50.65 0.50 -10.47
N LEU A 7 -51.05 -0.27 -9.45
CA LEU A 7 -50.14 -0.77 -8.42
C LEU A 7 -49.14 -1.80 -8.98
N VAL A 8 -49.58 -2.70 -9.87
CA VAL A 8 -48.72 -3.70 -10.51
C VAL A 8 -47.67 -3.03 -11.40
N PHE A 9 -48.06 -1.99 -12.15
CA PHE A 9 -47.14 -1.22 -12.97
C PHE A 9 -46.10 -0.45 -12.14
N PHE A 10 -46.51 0.13 -10.99
CA PHE A 10 -45.60 0.80 -10.07
C PHE A 10 -44.61 -0.16 -9.41
N CYS A 11 -45.04 -1.38 -9.05
CA CYS A 11 -44.16 -2.43 -8.55
C CYS A 11 -43.17 -2.92 -9.61
N MET A 12 -43.59 -3.11 -10.86
CA MET A 12 -42.66 -3.49 -11.94
C MET A 12 -41.63 -2.40 -12.22
N ILE A 13 -42.00 -1.12 -12.16
CA ILE A 13 -41.06 -0.01 -12.32
C ILE A 13 -40.03 0.00 -11.19
N TRP A 14 -40.44 -0.23 -9.94
CA TRP A 14 -39.50 -0.33 -8.79
C TRP A 14 -38.53 -1.51 -8.89
N ILE A 15 -38.98 -2.66 -9.44
CA ILE A 15 -38.12 -3.83 -9.68
C ILE A 15 -37.15 -3.57 -10.85
N LEU A 16 -37.58 -2.85 -11.89
CA LEU A 16 -36.74 -2.51 -13.05
C LEU A 16 -35.76 -1.36 -12.79
N THR A 17 -36.03 -0.48 -11.81
CA THR A 17 -35.10 0.57 -11.37
C THR A 17 -34.22 0.15 -10.20
N GLY A 18 -34.31 -1.12 -9.75
CA GLY A 18 -33.48 -1.70 -8.70
C GLY A 18 -32.01 -1.85 -9.11
N HIS A 19 -31.33 -0.75 -9.38
CA HIS A 19 -29.88 -0.73 -9.39
C HIS A 19 -29.42 -0.80 -7.94
N SER A 20 -29.24 -2.01 -7.41
CA SER A 20 -28.37 -2.19 -6.27
C SER A 20 -26.94 -1.90 -6.74
N VAL A 21 -26.56 -0.61 -6.72
CA VAL A 21 -25.14 -0.25 -6.75
C VAL A 21 -24.63 -0.65 -5.37
N GLU A 22 -24.25 -1.92 -5.25
CA GLU A 22 -23.67 -2.43 -4.03
C GLU A 22 -22.33 -1.72 -3.85
N GLN A 23 -22.33 -0.73 -2.97
CA GLN A 23 -21.14 -0.01 -2.57
C GLN A 23 -20.17 -1.02 -1.98
N SER A 24 -19.22 -1.46 -2.80
CA SER A 24 -18.22 -2.43 -2.42
C SER A 24 -16.86 -1.77 -2.34
N TYR A 25 -16.23 -1.96 -1.18
CA TYR A 25 -14.87 -1.51 -0.93
C TYR A 25 -13.90 -2.55 -1.48
N LYS A 26 -12.89 -2.08 -2.23
CA LYS A 26 -11.82 -2.94 -2.76
C LYS A 26 -10.53 -2.62 -2.04
N ARG A 27 -10.05 -3.59 -1.26
CA ARG A 27 -8.85 -3.43 -0.43
C ARG A 27 -7.66 -4.07 -1.14
N TRP A 28 -6.56 -3.31 -1.19
CA TRP A 28 -5.27 -3.80 -1.66
C TRP A 28 -4.63 -4.69 -0.59
N LYS A 29 -4.17 -5.88 -0.98
CA LYS A 29 -3.66 -6.92 -0.06
C LYS A 29 -2.16 -6.85 0.17
N SER A 30 -1.41 -6.62 -0.90
CA SER A 30 0.05 -6.68 -0.90
C SER A 30 0.66 -5.44 -0.23
N ASP A 31 1.78 -5.56 0.46
CA ASP A 31 2.55 -4.41 0.94
C ASP A 31 4.06 -4.63 0.73
N THR A 32 4.86 -3.65 1.13
CA THR A 32 6.33 -3.70 1.15
C THR A 32 6.86 -3.49 2.57
N ASN A 33 6.07 -3.82 3.60
CA ASN A 33 6.46 -3.61 4.98
C ASN A 33 7.62 -4.53 5.38
N PHE A 34 8.48 -4.01 6.23
CA PHE A 34 9.67 -4.70 6.72
C PHE A 34 9.32 -5.95 7.53
N PHE A 35 8.31 -5.90 8.40
CA PHE A 35 7.95 -7.05 9.27
C PHE A 35 6.90 -7.98 8.69
N ASN A 36 6.58 -7.83 7.40
CA ASN A 36 5.74 -8.79 6.71
C ASN A 36 6.62 -9.92 6.18
N GLY A 37 6.48 -11.13 6.76
CA GLY A 37 7.28 -12.31 6.40
C GLY A 37 7.21 -12.66 4.91
N ASP A 38 6.07 -12.40 4.25
CA ASP A 38 5.88 -12.67 2.81
C ASP A 38 6.78 -11.81 1.91
N ASN A 39 7.39 -10.74 2.45
CA ASN A 39 8.33 -9.88 1.73
C ASN A 39 9.79 -10.37 1.82
N TRP A 40 10.03 -11.48 2.50
CA TRP A 40 11.34 -12.08 2.71
C TRP A 40 11.42 -13.47 2.10
N GLU A 41 12.63 -13.88 1.75
CA GLU A 41 12.89 -15.24 1.26
C GLU A 41 12.46 -16.28 2.30
N GLY A 42 11.79 -17.33 1.84
CA GLY A 42 11.35 -18.45 2.69
C GLY A 42 10.27 -18.10 3.72
N ASN A 43 9.60 -16.95 3.60
CA ASN A 43 8.63 -16.44 4.57
C ASN A 43 9.23 -16.31 5.98
N GLY A 44 10.48 -15.86 6.07
CA GLY A 44 11.25 -15.90 7.30
C GLY A 44 10.87 -14.83 8.33
N ASN A 45 11.17 -15.13 9.60
CA ASN A 45 11.02 -14.19 10.70
C ASN A 45 12.22 -13.23 10.77
N VAL A 46 11.98 -11.96 10.47
CA VAL A 46 13.03 -10.93 10.52
C VAL A 46 13.37 -10.42 11.92
N ASN A 47 12.54 -10.65 12.94
CA ASN A 47 12.67 -10.02 14.27
C ASN A 47 13.84 -10.54 15.12
N CYS A 48 14.78 -11.28 14.55
CA CYS A 48 15.80 -11.97 15.34
C CYS A 48 17.08 -11.16 15.41
N SER A 49 17.58 -11.00 16.64
CA SER A 49 18.74 -10.14 16.92
C SER A 49 20.02 -10.56 16.19
N GLY A 50 20.14 -11.84 15.83
CA GLY A 50 21.27 -12.38 15.06
C GLY A 50 21.16 -12.20 13.55
N ASN A 51 20.02 -11.76 13.03
CA ASN A 51 19.81 -11.70 11.60
C ASN A 51 20.65 -10.59 10.96
N ARG A 52 21.14 -10.90 9.77
CA ARG A 52 21.66 -9.91 8.84
C ARG A 52 20.62 -9.60 7.78
N ILE A 53 20.34 -8.33 7.58
CA ILE A 53 19.29 -7.86 6.68
C ILE A 53 19.90 -7.47 5.34
N LEU A 54 19.42 -8.08 4.26
CA LEU A 54 19.98 -7.91 2.93
C LEU A 54 18.91 -7.43 1.95
N PHE A 55 19.01 -6.16 1.57
CA PHE A 55 18.25 -5.65 0.43
C PHE A 55 19.04 -5.88 -0.86
N PRO A 56 18.37 -6.27 -1.96
CA PRO A 56 19.03 -6.46 -3.24
C PRO A 56 19.54 -5.13 -3.80
N SER A 57 20.65 -5.19 -4.55
CA SER A 57 21.20 -4.04 -5.25
C SER A 57 20.28 -3.58 -6.39
N GLY A 58 20.20 -2.26 -6.63
CA GLY A 58 19.39 -1.66 -7.69
C GLY A 58 18.17 -0.91 -7.15
N LEU A 59 17.13 -0.80 -8.01
CA LEU A 59 15.86 -0.14 -7.68
C LEU A 59 15.09 -0.93 -6.63
N GLY A 60 15.02 -0.36 -5.43
CA GLY A 60 14.28 -0.87 -4.29
C GLY A 60 12.95 -0.12 -4.08
N PRO A 61 11.92 -0.80 -3.55
CA PRO A 61 10.67 -0.15 -3.19
C PRO A 61 10.83 0.78 -2.00
N ILE A 62 9.77 1.53 -1.69
CA ILE A 62 9.62 2.15 -0.37
C ILE A 62 9.26 1.05 0.62
N VAL A 63 10.06 0.86 1.68
CA VAL A 63 9.88 -0.16 2.71
C VAL A 63 9.53 0.52 4.02
N TYR A 64 8.46 0.09 4.69
CA TYR A 64 8.06 0.64 5.99
C TYR A 64 8.37 -0.27 7.16
N MET A 65 9.07 0.28 8.14
CA MET A 65 9.38 -0.37 9.41
C MET A 65 8.53 0.27 10.52
N ASN A 66 7.53 -0.46 11.00
CA ASN A 66 6.53 0.05 11.96
C ASN A 66 6.85 -0.25 13.43
N GLN A 67 7.91 -1.01 13.70
CA GLN A 67 8.36 -1.38 15.05
C GLN A 67 9.89 -1.46 15.07
N GLY A 68 10.49 -1.42 16.27
CA GLY A 68 11.93 -1.59 16.44
C GLY A 68 12.35 -3.06 16.41
N ALA A 69 13.56 -3.33 15.94
CA ALA A 69 14.19 -4.64 16.00
C ALA A 69 15.72 -4.50 16.03
N THR A 70 16.38 -5.48 16.64
CA THR A 70 17.85 -5.54 16.71
C THR A 70 18.36 -6.43 15.59
N PHE A 71 19.49 -6.07 14.98
CA PHE A 71 20.13 -6.86 13.93
C PHE A 71 21.64 -6.89 14.12
N THR A 72 22.34 -7.76 13.39
CA THR A 72 23.81 -7.73 13.33
C THR A 72 24.31 -6.75 12.27
N GLU A 73 23.64 -6.73 11.11
CA GLU A 73 24.03 -5.93 9.95
C GLU A 73 22.80 -5.65 9.07
N MET A 74 22.81 -4.52 8.34
CA MET A 74 21.81 -4.21 7.31
C MET A 74 22.50 -3.62 6.07
N VAL A 75 22.34 -4.30 4.94
CA VAL A 75 22.81 -3.86 3.63
C VAL A 75 21.63 -3.21 2.89
N LEU A 76 21.69 -1.89 2.71
CA LEU A 76 20.64 -1.10 2.07
C LEU A 76 20.72 -1.17 0.53
N PRO A 77 19.59 -0.99 -0.19
CA PRO A 77 19.60 -0.93 -1.65
C PRO A 77 20.30 0.34 -2.13
N THR A 78 20.82 0.31 -3.36
CA THR A 78 21.46 1.48 -4.00
C THR A 78 20.48 2.61 -4.22
N ASP A 79 19.26 2.27 -4.64
CA ASP A 79 18.15 3.20 -4.82
C ASP A 79 16.95 2.66 -4.03
N GLY A 80 16.37 3.46 -3.14
CA GLY A 80 15.23 3.02 -2.35
C GLY A 80 14.94 3.94 -1.18
N ILE A 81 13.84 3.69 -0.47
CA ILE A 81 13.47 4.48 0.71
C ILE A 81 13.08 3.53 1.83
N LEU A 82 13.82 3.57 2.94
CA LEU A 82 13.40 2.93 4.19
C LEU A 82 12.70 3.98 5.06
N VAL A 83 11.41 3.78 5.32
CA VAL A 83 10.59 4.64 6.17
C VAL A 83 10.55 4.04 7.57
N LEU A 84 10.97 4.83 8.55
CA LEU A 84 10.92 4.46 9.96
C LEU A 84 9.65 5.02 10.60
N GLY A 85 8.94 4.18 11.34
CA GLY A 85 7.78 4.57 12.13
C GLY A 85 8.13 5.51 13.28
N ASN A 86 7.10 6.01 13.95
CA ASN A 86 7.31 6.86 15.12
C ASN A 86 7.99 6.10 16.26
N ASP A 87 9.00 6.74 16.86
CA ASP A 87 9.67 6.28 18.08
C ASP A 87 10.27 4.86 17.98
N ILE A 88 10.62 4.41 16.77
CA ILE A 88 11.26 3.11 16.58
C ILE A 88 12.78 3.20 16.78
N THR A 89 13.35 2.14 17.34
CA THR A 89 14.80 1.98 17.50
C THR A 89 15.30 0.79 16.69
N MET A 90 16.40 0.98 15.97
CA MET A 90 17.07 -0.06 15.19
C MET A 90 18.53 -0.21 15.63
N PRO A 91 18.77 -0.88 16.78
CA PRO A 91 20.12 -1.12 17.24
C PRO A 91 20.82 -2.22 16.44
N PHE A 92 22.13 -2.07 16.25
CA PHE A 92 23.01 -3.09 15.70
C PHE A 92 23.90 -3.69 16.79
N THR A 93 24.01 -5.02 16.87
CA THR A 93 24.79 -5.72 17.91
C THR A 93 25.72 -6.76 17.30
N SER A 94 26.94 -6.85 17.83
CA SER A 94 27.85 -7.96 17.57
C SER A 94 27.59 -9.18 18.47
N ASN A 95 26.78 -9.01 19.52
CA ASN A 95 26.44 -10.03 20.51
C ASN A 95 24.92 -10.21 20.53
N PRO A 96 24.35 -10.97 19.58
CA PRO A 96 22.91 -11.21 19.54
C PRO A 96 22.46 -12.03 20.75
N VAL A 97 21.21 -11.81 21.18
CA VAL A 97 20.60 -12.58 22.26
C VAL A 97 20.33 -14.00 21.73
N PRO A 98 20.85 -15.06 22.38
CA PRO A 98 20.57 -16.42 21.98
C PRO A 98 19.07 -16.72 22.09
N ASP A 99 18.46 -17.13 20.99
CA ASP A 99 17.05 -17.53 20.93
C ASP A 99 16.96 -18.92 20.26
N PRO A 100 16.53 -19.98 20.98
CA PRO A 100 16.40 -21.32 20.40
C PRO A 100 15.31 -21.40 19.33
N SER A 101 14.37 -20.44 19.31
CA SER A 101 13.34 -20.32 18.29
C SER A 101 13.77 -19.45 17.10
N CYS A 102 14.93 -18.79 17.20
CA CYS A 102 15.46 -18.02 16.09
C CYS A 102 16.98 -18.09 15.93
N ALA A 103 17.39 -18.89 14.96
CA ALA A 103 18.78 -18.98 14.54
C ALA A 103 19.18 -17.73 13.72
N PRO A 104 20.38 -17.17 13.95
CA PRO A 104 20.95 -16.13 13.09
C PRO A 104 20.98 -16.57 11.63
N GLN A 105 20.47 -15.74 10.74
CA GLN A 105 20.45 -16.02 9.31
C GLN A 105 20.53 -14.75 8.46
N ASP A 106 20.87 -14.94 7.19
CA ASP A 106 20.78 -13.91 6.16
C ASP A 106 19.33 -13.80 5.69
N MET A 107 18.74 -12.64 5.90
CA MET A 107 17.37 -12.32 5.52
C MET A 107 17.38 -11.52 4.23
N HIS A 108 16.97 -12.14 3.12
CA HIS A 108 16.92 -11.51 1.81
C HIS A 108 15.53 -10.92 1.54
N PHE A 109 15.47 -9.63 1.25
CA PHE A 109 14.23 -8.97 0.88
C PHE A 109 13.86 -9.30 -0.58
N THR A 110 12.67 -9.85 -0.80
CA THR A 110 12.24 -10.37 -2.11
C THR A 110 11.19 -9.49 -2.80
N ARG A 111 10.57 -8.57 -2.06
CA ARG A 111 9.47 -7.75 -2.56
C ARG A 111 9.96 -6.55 -3.40
N THR A 112 10.71 -6.80 -4.46
CA THR A 112 11.35 -5.75 -5.28
C THR A 112 10.55 -5.30 -6.47
N GLN A 113 9.58 -6.10 -6.92
CA GLN A 113 8.78 -5.81 -8.10
C GLN A 113 7.40 -5.26 -7.73
N PRO A 114 6.86 -4.31 -8.50
CA PRO A 114 5.52 -3.82 -8.28
C PRO A 114 4.50 -4.94 -8.57
N LYS A 115 3.37 -4.94 -7.87
CA LYS A 115 2.27 -5.87 -8.18
C LYS A 115 1.23 -5.19 -9.04
N SER A 116 0.72 -5.92 -10.01
CA SER A 116 -0.25 -5.40 -10.97
C SER A 116 -1.56 -5.05 -10.28
N TRP A 117 -2.05 -3.85 -10.59
CA TRP A 117 -3.42 -3.44 -10.27
C TRP A 117 -4.46 -4.39 -10.89
N PHE A 118 -4.15 -4.98 -12.04
CA PHE A 118 -5.10 -5.80 -12.80
C PHE A 118 -5.04 -7.29 -12.43
N ASP A 119 -4.20 -7.67 -11.47
CA ASP A 119 -4.20 -9.03 -10.94
C ASP A 119 -5.25 -9.13 -9.81
N PRO A 120 -6.31 -9.94 -10.01
CA PRO A 120 -7.42 -10.06 -9.04
C PRO A 120 -6.96 -10.60 -7.68
N SER A 121 -5.83 -11.29 -7.61
CA SER A 121 -5.30 -11.85 -6.36
C SER A 121 -4.74 -10.79 -5.40
N ASN A 122 -4.43 -9.59 -5.91
CA ASN A 122 -3.99 -8.44 -5.12
C ASN A 122 -5.13 -7.67 -4.45
N TRP A 123 -6.38 -8.02 -4.78
CA TRP A 123 -7.58 -7.39 -4.24
C TRP A 123 -8.38 -8.33 -3.36
N CYS A 124 -9.11 -7.75 -2.42
CA CYS A 124 -10.23 -8.41 -1.77
C CYS A 124 -11.38 -7.44 -1.55
N GLN A 125 -12.58 -8.00 -1.36
CA GLN A 125 -13.75 -7.22 -0.96
C GLN A 125 -13.67 -6.93 0.53
N ALA A 126 -13.86 -5.68 0.93
CA ALA A 126 -14.06 -5.27 2.32
C ALA A 126 -15.53 -4.90 2.53
N LEU A 127 -16.10 -5.24 3.70
CA LEU A 127 -17.50 -4.94 4.00
C LEU A 127 -17.66 -3.48 4.40
N HIS A 128 -16.66 -2.95 5.12
CA HIS A 128 -16.62 -1.56 5.54
C HIS A 128 -15.31 -0.88 5.15
N GLU A 129 -15.35 0.46 5.12
CA GLU A 129 -14.18 1.28 4.85
C GLU A 129 -13.03 0.97 5.80
N ASN A 130 -13.31 0.65 7.06
CA ASN A 130 -12.29 0.44 8.10
C ASN A 130 -12.00 -1.05 8.38
N ASP A 131 -12.56 -1.98 7.62
CA ASP A 131 -12.32 -3.40 7.88
C ASP A 131 -10.88 -3.77 7.59
N ASP A 132 -10.20 -4.27 8.61
CA ASP A 132 -8.84 -4.79 8.50
C ASP A 132 -8.75 -6.16 7.84
N GLN A 133 -9.89 -6.82 7.70
CA GLN A 133 -9.99 -8.16 7.15
C GLN A 133 -10.61 -8.16 5.76
N CYS A 134 -10.10 -9.04 4.92
CA CYS A 134 -10.76 -9.37 3.66
C CYS A 134 -12.06 -10.12 3.96
N GLY A 135 -13.17 -9.62 3.42
CA GLY A 135 -14.43 -10.35 3.39
C GLY A 135 -14.34 -11.61 2.52
N ARG A 136 -15.34 -12.49 2.65
CA ARG A 136 -15.44 -13.70 1.83
C ARG A 136 -15.53 -13.29 0.35
N SER A 137 -14.46 -13.55 -0.39
CA SER A 137 -14.33 -13.26 -1.82
C SER A 137 -14.51 -14.52 -2.68
N THR A 138 -15.05 -15.60 -2.11
CA THR A 138 -15.13 -16.94 -2.74
C THR A 138 -16.12 -17.00 -3.90
N ASP A 139 -17.04 -16.04 -3.98
CA ASP A 139 -18.17 -16.11 -4.91
C ASP A 139 -18.08 -15.02 -6.01
N LEU A 140 -16.97 -14.27 -6.06
CA LEU A 140 -16.75 -13.21 -7.07
C LEU A 140 -15.97 -13.73 -8.27
N LEU A 141 -16.38 -13.31 -9.46
CA LEU A 141 -15.58 -13.45 -10.67
C LEU A 141 -14.29 -12.62 -10.56
N ASP A 142 -13.23 -13.05 -11.24
CA ASP A 142 -11.95 -12.33 -11.20
C ASP A 142 -12.06 -10.88 -11.69
N THR A 143 -12.89 -10.63 -12.70
CA THR A 143 -13.20 -9.28 -13.18
C THR A 143 -13.92 -8.40 -12.17
N GLU A 144 -14.66 -9.01 -11.24
CA GLU A 144 -15.39 -8.30 -10.19
C GLU A 144 -14.51 -8.02 -8.96
N LYS A 145 -13.36 -8.70 -8.83
CA LYS A 145 -12.38 -8.45 -7.76
C LYS A 145 -11.58 -7.18 -8.01
N ILE A 146 -11.27 -6.89 -9.27
CA ILE A 146 -10.53 -5.69 -9.68
C ILE A 146 -11.44 -4.45 -9.53
N PRO A 147 -10.96 -3.33 -8.95
CA PRO A 147 -11.78 -2.13 -8.78
C PRO A 147 -12.23 -1.51 -10.10
N CYS A 148 -13.49 -1.08 -10.15
CA CYS A 148 -14.05 -0.30 -11.24
C CYS A 148 -14.51 1.10 -10.78
N GLN A 149 -15.08 1.89 -11.70
CA GLN A 149 -15.51 3.28 -11.49
C GLN A 149 -16.52 3.50 -10.36
N TYR A 150 -17.19 2.44 -9.90
CA TYR A 150 -18.19 2.52 -8.83
C TYR A 150 -17.63 2.09 -7.46
N ASN A 151 -16.39 1.61 -7.40
CA ASN A 151 -15.79 1.08 -6.18
C ASN A 151 -14.98 2.12 -5.41
N ASP A 152 -15.03 1.99 -4.09
CA ASP A 152 -14.18 2.72 -3.16
C ASP A 152 -12.89 1.89 -2.94
N VAL A 153 -11.74 2.42 -3.36
CA VAL A 153 -10.45 1.72 -3.27
C VAL A 153 -9.73 2.06 -1.97
N ILE A 154 -9.20 1.05 -1.31
CA ILE A 154 -8.52 1.18 -0.02
C ILE A 154 -7.11 0.61 -0.09
N PHE A 155 -6.14 1.49 0.14
CA PHE A 155 -4.80 1.15 0.57
C PHE A 155 -4.73 1.28 2.09
N PRO A 156 -4.53 0.17 2.84
CA PRO A 156 -4.55 0.20 4.30
C PRO A 156 -3.57 1.21 4.91
N PRO A 157 -3.89 1.81 6.07
CA PRO A 157 -2.94 2.65 6.80
C PRO A 157 -1.76 1.85 7.31
N ASP A 158 -0.70 2.58 7.69
CA ASP A 158 0.50 2.01 8.34
C ASP A 158 1.18 0.91 7.49
N LYS A 159 1.14 1.10 6.17
CA LYS A 159 1.75 0.25 5.17
C LYS A 159 2.36 1.05 4.03
N THR A 160 3.36 0.47 3.36
CA THR A 160 3.89 0.94 2.08
C THR A 160 3.52 -0.02 0.96
N PHE A 161 3.41 0.51 -0.25
CA PHE A 161 2.93 -0.24 -1.40
C PHE A 161 3.78 0.02 -2.62
N TYR A 162 3.92 -1.00 -3.47
CA TYR A 162 4.51 -0.86 -4.80
C TYR A 162 3.57 -1.49 -5.83
N VAL A 163 2.95 -0.62 -6.62
CA VAL A 163 1.82 -0.96 -7.50
C VAL A 163 2.17 -0.66 -8.94
N ASP A 164 1.86 -1.60 -9.81
CA ASP A 164 2.01 -1.48 -11.25
C ASP A 164 0.67 -1.12 -11.88
N LEU A 165 0.62 0.09 -12.47
CA LEU A 165 -0.50 0.59 -13.27
C LEU A 165 -0.16 0.61 -14.77
N SER A 166 0.99 0.07 -15.20
CA SER A 166 1.60 0.30 -16.51
C SER A 166 0.83 -0.27 -17.71
N ILE A 167 -0.23 -1.03 -17.50
CA ILE A 167 -1.20 -1.30 -18.57
C ILE A 167 -1.79 0.04 -18.99
N SER A 168 -1.77 0.34 -20.28
CA SER A 168 -2.22 1.60 -20.90
C SER A 168 -3.74 1.83 -20.81
N ALA A 169 -4.30 1.64 -19.62
CA ALA A 169 -5.70 1.80 -19.28
C ALA A 169 -5.83 3.00 -18.34
N VAL A 170 -6.82 3.84 -18.61
CA VAL A 170 -7.26 4.88 -17.68
C VAL A 170 -8.13 4.19 -16.62
N ILE A 171 -7.66 4.19 -15.37
CA ILE A 171 -8.40 3.57 -14.27
C ILE A 171 -9.23 4.66 -13.60
N ASN A 172 -10.55 4.50 -13.61
CA ASN A 172 -11.46 5.37 -12.87
C ASN A 172 -12.02 4.60 -11.68
N VAL A 173 -12.05 5.26 -10.52
CA VAL A 173 -12.62 4.73 -9.28
C VAL A 173 -13.46 5.80 -8.58
N LYS A 174 -14.46 5.37 -7.80
CA LYS A 174 -15.35 6.29 -7.08
C LYS A 174 -14.60 7.07 -6.02
N SER A 175 -13.74 6.39 -5.27
CA SER A 175 -12.81 7.03 -4.33
C SER A 175 -11.53 6.22 -4.18
N LEU A 176 -10.46 6.89 -3.76
CA LEU A 176 -9.18 6.29 -3.45
C LEU A 176 -8.75 6.75 -2.06
N ARG A 177 -8.63 5.81 -1.14
CA ARG A 177 -8.11 6.04 0.19
C ARG A 177 -6.69 5.49 0.31
N ILE A 178 -5.73 6.35 0.64
CA ILE A 178 -4.35 5.99 0.95
C ILE A 178 -4.08 6.38 2.41
N GLY A 179 -3.96 5.36 3.26
CA GLY A 179 -3.90 5.57 4.70
C GLY A 179 -5.16 6.26 5.22
N ARG A 180 -5.03 7.44 5.82
CA ARG A 180 -6.17 8.21 6.35
C ARG A 180 -6.72 9.29 5.41
N GLN A 181 -6.16 9.40 4.21
CA GLN A 181 -6.58 10.40 3.21
C GLN A 181 -7.51 9.75 2.20
N ASN A 182 -8.64 10.38 1.93
CA ASN A 182 -9.66 9.88 1.00
C ASN A 182 -9.94 10.93 -0.07
N GLU A 183 -9.73 10.56 -1.32
CA GLU A 183 -10.00 11.39 -2.51
C GLU A 183 -11.17 10.80 -3.29
N ARG A 184 -12.05 11.64 -3.82
CA ARG A 184 -13.23 11.21 -4.60
C ARG A 184 -13.02 11.42 -6.10
N ALA A 185 -13.66 10.60 -6.92
CA ALA A 185 -13.62 10.64 -8.37
C ALA A 185 -12.19 10.65 -8.94
N VAL A 186 -11.42 9.61 -8.61
CA VAL A 186 -9.99 9.55 -8.93
C VAL A 186 -9.75 8.83 -10.26
N THR A 187 -8.96 9.47 -11.12
CA THR A 187 -8.44 8.90 -12.35
C THR A 187 -6.95 8.60 -12.19
N LEU A 188 -6.56 7.33 -12.34
CA LEU A 188 -5.16 6.90 -12.36
C LEU A 188 -4.72 6.61 -13.79
N GLN A 189 -3.46 6.92 -14.08
CA GLN A 189 -2.84 6.73 -15.40
C GLN A 189 -1.67 5.76 -15.30
N ALA A 190 -1.25 5.25 -16.47
CA ALA A 190 -0.21 4.24 -16.56
C ALA A 190 1.13 4.71 -15.97
N ALA A 191 1.53 4.08 -14.87
CA ALA A 191 2.78 4.31 -14.16
C ALA A 191 3.04 3.19 -13.15
N ASN A 192 4.30 3.02 -12.72
CA ASN A 192 4.59 2.34 -11.47
C ASN A 192 4.55 3.37 -10.34
N VAL A 193 3.78 3.07 -9.29
CA VAL A 193 3.57 4.00 -8.19
C VAL A 193 4.01 3.36 -6.89
N ALA A 194 4.99 3.98 -6.24
CA ALA A 194 5.32 3.68 -4.86
C ALA A 194 4.53 4.62 -3.96
N MET A 195 3.67 4.05 -3.13
CA MET A 195 2.77 4.80 -2.27
C MET A 195 3.20 4.64 -0.82
N THR A 196 3.37 5.76 -0.13
CA THR A 196 3.61 5.79 1.30
C THR A 196 2.81 6.92 1.92
N LYS A 197 2.18 6.63 3.06
CA LYS A 197 1.68 7.67 3.95
C LYS A 197 1.85 7.25 5.39
N VAL A 198 3.09 7.39 5.85
CA VAL A 198 3.50 7.17 7.23
C VAL A 198 3.73 8.54 7.86
N ARG A 199 3.38 8.73 9.14
CA ARG A 199 3.78 9.96 9.85
C ARG A 199 5.30 9.96 9.97
N PRO A 200 6.03 10.96 9.45
CA PRO A 200 7.46 11.05 9.71
C PRO A 200 7.68 11.36 11.21
N ALA A 201 8.61 10.66 11.83
CA ALA A 201 9.16 11.05 13.12
C ALA A 201 10.09 12.27 12.91
N TYR A 202 9.76 13.40 13.52
CA TYR A 202 10.67 14.55 13.55
C TYR A 202 11.70 14.32 14.65
N HIS A 203 12.97 14.15 14.28
CA HIS A 203 14.08 14.23 15.23
C HIS A 203 14.86 15.53 14.97
N TYR A 204 14.80 16.46 15.92
CA TYR A 204 15.63 17.64 15.93
C TYR A 204 17.06 17.22 16.27
N ILE A 205 17.92 17.10 15.25
CA ILE A 205 19.36 17.04 15.49
C ILE A 205 19.79 18.49 15.79
N ASN A 206 20.07 18.77 17.06
CA ASN A 206 20.70 20.03 17.48
C ASN A 206 22.13 20.08 16.94
N HIS A 207 22.30 20.54 15.70
CA HIS A 207 23.54 21.12 15.25
C HIS A 207 23.38 22.64 15.22
N HIS A 208 24.15 23.30 16.08
CA HIS A 208 24.32 24.74 16.04
C HIS A 208 24.68 25.19 14.62
N HIS A 209 23.94 26.20 14.15
CA HIS A 209 24.28 27.09 13.05
C HIS A 209 24.15 26.56 11.60
N ILE A 210 22.92 26.37 11.09
CA ILE A 210 22.62 26.51 9.65
C ILE A 210 21.22 27.14 9.48
N ASP A 211 21.13 28.06 8.52
CA ASP A 211 20.00 28.94 8.21
C ASP A 211 18.62 28.28 8.14
N GLN A 212 17.63 29.01 8.67
CA GLN A 212 16.21 28.68 8.61
C GLN A 212 15.68 28.85 7.19
N HIS A 213 15.73 27.78 6.40
CA HIS A 213 14.87 27.64 5.22
C HIS A 213 13.62 26.84 5.58
N TYR A 214 12.52 27.58 5.70
CA TYR A 214 11.15 27.11 5.86
C TYR A 214 10.73 26.37 4.58
N TYR A 215 10.81 25.04 4.57
CA TYR A 215 10.23 24.23 3.50
C TYR A 215 8.80 23.81 3.91
N PRO A 216 7.76 24.29 3.19
CA PRO A 216 6.39 23.91 3.50
C PRO A 216 6.14 22.43 3.19
N TYR A 217 5.38 21.80 4.09
CA TYR A 217 4.86 20.44 4.00
C TYR A 217 4.36 20.08 2.58
N HIS A 218 5.05 19.16 1.91
CA HIS A 218 4.62 18.61 0.63
C HIS A 218 4.42 17.09 0.73
N ASN A 219 3.23 16.66 0.29
CA ASN A 219 2.83 15.28 0.16
C ASN A 219 3.64 14.65 -0.98
N HIS A 220 4.28 13.51 -0.75
CA HIS A 220 5.04 12.82 -1.80
C HIS A 220 4.36 11.50 -2.16
N ILE A 221 3.58 11.51 -3.25
CA ILE A 221 3.37 10.31 -4.06
C ILE A 221 4.56 10.27 -5.02
N TYR A 222 5.43 9.26 -4.87
CA TYR A 222 6.58 9.11 -5.75
C TYR A 222 6.12 8.36 -7.01
N HIS A 223 5.93 9.10 -8.10
CA HIS A 223 5.70 8.53 -9.42
C HIS A 223 7.06 8.20 -10.04
N TYR A 224 7.34 6.92 -10.27
CA TYR A 224 8.53 6.49 -11.00
C TYR A 224 8.11 6.09 -12.42
N ASN A 225 8.39 6.94 -13.40
CA ASN A 225 8.12 6.66 -14.81
C ASN A 225 9.44 6.37 -15.53
N HIS A 226 9.57 5.17 -16.09
CA HIS A 226 10.78 4.65 -16.72
C HIS A 226 11.13 5.34 -18.05
N ALA A 227 10.28 6.24 -18.55
CA ALA A 227 10.41 6.82 -19.89
C ALA A 227 11.10 8.19 -19.94
N ASN A 228 11.23 8.96 -18.85
CA ASN A 228 11.89 10.26 -18.88
C ASN A 228 12.37 10.66 -17.46
N HIS A 229 13.60 11.14 -17.34
CA HIS A 229 14.18 11.77 -16.14
C HIS A 229 13.51 13.12 -15.80
N TYR A 230 12.20 13.13 -15.62
CA TYR A 230 11.44 14.31 -15.22
C TYR A 230 10.42 13.93 -14.15
N ASN A 231 10.59 14.50 -12.95
CA ASN A 231 9.58 14.51 -11.90
C ASN A 231 8.36 15.28 -12.40
N HIS A 232 7.35 14.58 -12.93
CA HIS A 232 6.10 15.22 -13.29
C HIS A 232 5.23 15.41 -12.05
N LYS A 233 5.02 16.69 -11.70
CA LYS A 233 4.00 17.15 -10.77
C LYS A 233 2.64 16.96 -11.45
N ILE A 234 1.84 15.99 -11.03
CA ILE A 234 0.44 15.93 -11.45
C ILE A 234 -0.34 16.85 -10.51
N ASN A 235 -0.96 17.89 -11.06
CA ASN A 235 -1.87 18.75 -10.34
C ASN A 235 -3.22 18.03 -10.19
N TYR A 236 -3.69 17.89 -8.95
CA TYR A 236 -5.05 17.46 -8.64
C TYR A 236 -5.97 18.68 -8.78
N TYR A 237 -6.98 18.60 -9.65
CA TYR A 237 -8.07 19.58 -9.78
C TYR A 237 -9.30 19.10 -9.03
#